data_AF-A0A535U5M8-F1
#
_entry.id   AF-A0A535U5M8-F1
#
_cell.length_a   1.000
_cell.length_b   1.000
_cell.length_c   1.000
_cell.angle_alpha   90.00
_cell.angle_beta   90.00
_cell.angle_gamma   90.00
#
_symmetry.space_group_name_H-M   'P 1'
#
loop_
_entity.id
_entity.type
_entity.pdbx_description
1 polymer ?
#
loop_
_entity_poly.entity_id
_entity_poly.type
_entity_poly.pdbx_seq_one_letter_code
_entity_poly.pdbx_strand_id
1 'polypeptide(L)'
;MLEQQKQASQGSAGAGKYTQLEGIRQKVFMDRYSLKDPSGQPLEFYPEQLWARVARGIASVETTEEKQAFWEKRFYEALADFQFVPGGRILAGAGSGHQVTFYNCMPPDQEVLTADGYRPIAEIKIGDLVVTHRNRLRPVVHKFERETEETLYIIRPKKVGYDDLRVTGDHKVYIIRSEWVNKHKSRDGLHLQHEPDWIPAKEIKPGDYVAVAHNSEECPPDVISLQDHIPQYETKDGKLFKATTRGYHGHVSDWGTHYKIQDRLVLDGEMCYLFGRWLGDGCVTHRTGTDIPSGIKIVFSLDEKNEAKEIARISEAKFGIEGAIKLSNTERWYDLWVNSMPIGEFFKAFLGCYSYGKRLPDQLMHLPAELTLELLRGLFSADGY
;
A
#
# COMPACT_ATOMS: atom_id res chain seq x y z
N MET A 1 -6.97 46.94 -16.90
CA MET A 1 -8.24 47.38 -17.53
C MET A 1 -8.21 46.89 -18.95
N LEU A 2 -9.02 45.90 -19.30
CA LEU A 2 -9.20 45.42 -20.67
C LEU A 2 -10.70 45.53 -20.95
N GLU A 3 -11.00 46.44 -21.87
CA GLU A 3 -12.35 46.81 -22.26
C GLU A 3 -13.10 45.64 -22.89
N GLN A 4 -14.37 45.59 -22.53
CA GLN A 4 -15.40 44.76 -23.13
C GLN A 4 -15.56 45.14 -24.61
N GLN A 5 -15.49 44.14 -25.50
CA GLN A 5 -16.29 44.17 -26.71
C GLN A 5 -17.28 43.02 -26.65
N LYS A 6 -18.55 43.38 -26.48
CA LYS A 6 -19.71 42.50 -26.57
C LYS A 6 -20.33 42.65 -27.95
N GLN A 7 -20.56 41.48 -28.56
CA GLN A 7 -21.56 41.13 -29.57
C GLN A 7 -21.39 41.59 -31.03
N ALA A 8 -21.31 40.60 -31.92
CA ALA A 8 -22.24 40.52 -33.06
C ALA A 8 -22.39 39.07 -33.58
N SER A 9 -23.66 38.72 -33.80
CA SER A 9 -24.22 37.77 -34.77
C SER A 9 -23.86 36.28 -34.69
N GLN A 10 -24.92 35.50 -34.41
CA GLN A 10 -25.14 34.18 -34.98
C GLN A 10 -24.86 34.20 -36.50
N GLY A 11 -23.79 33.52 -36.91
CA GLY A 11 -23.49 33.19 -38.29
C GLY A 11 -23.54 31.68 -38.46
N SER A 12 -24.60 31.20 -39.12
CA SER A 12 -24.74 29.82 -39.60
C SER A 12 -23.78 29.58 -40.78
N ALA A 13 -22.49 29.42 -40.49
CA ALA A 13 -21.49 29.07 -41.49
C ALA A 13 -20.37 28.22 -40.86
N GLY A 14 -20.40 26.91 -41.10
CA GLY A 14 -19.29 26.00 -40.77
C GLY A 14 -19.65 24.79 -39.91
N ALA A 15 -20.76 24.09 -40.18
CA ALA A 15 -21.14 22.84 -39.49
C ALA A 15 -20.22 21.62 -39.81
N GLY A 16 -18.97 21.83 -40.23
CA GLY A 16 -18.06 20.77 -40.69
C GLY A 16 -16.61 20.86 -40.20
N LYS A 17 -16.30 21.70 -39.20
CA LYS A 17 -14.91 21.94 -38.77
C LYS A 17 -14.49 21.30 -37.44
N TYR A 18 -15.45 20.83 -36.63
CA TYR A 18 -15.19 20.28 -35.30
C TYR A 18 -16.01 19.02 -35.06
N THR A 19 -15.39 18.03 -34.44
CA THR A 19 -16.02 16.75 -34.12
C THR A 19 -17.04 16.93 -33.00
N GLN A 20 -18.30 16.62 -33.30
CA GLN A 20 -19.38 16.63 -32.30
C GLN A 20 -19.39 15.30 -31.55
N LEU A 21 -19.10 15.34 -30.25
CA LEU A 21 -19.22 14.18 -29.38
C LEU A 21 -20.62 14.14 -28.76
N GLU A 22 -21.21 12.95 -28.70
CA GLU A 22 -22.53 12.73 -28.10
C GLU A 22 -22.48 11.73 -26.94
N GLY A 23 -23.46 11.83 -26.04
CA GLY A 23 -23.67 10.89 -24.94
C GLY A 23 -22.46 10.75 -24.00
N ILE A 24 -22.04 9.51 -23.74
CA ILE A 24 -20.94 9.22 -22.83
C ILE A 24 -19.61 9.83 -23.31
N ARG A 25 -19.38 9.89 -24.62
CA ARG A 25 -18.13 10.43 -25.19
C ARG A 25 -17.97 11.91 -24.87
N GLN A 26 -19.05 12.66 -25.04
CA GLN A 26 -19.10 14.08 -24.67
C GLN A 26 -18.85 14.27 -23.18
N LYS A 27 -19.56 13.49 -22.35
CA LYS A 27 -19.42 13.57 -20.89
C LYS A 27 -17.98 13.31 -20.43
N VAL A 28 -17.34 12.26 -20.95
CA VAL A 28 -15.95 11.92 -20.61
C VAL A 28 -14.99 13.01 -21.07
N PHE A 29 -15.17 13.54 -22.28
CA PHE A 29 -14.34 14.63 -22.80
C PHE A 29 -14.41 15.88 -21.92
N MET A 30 -15.63 16.35 -21.63
CA MET A 30 -15.85 17.55 -20.82
C MET A 30 -15.37 17.38 -19.37
N ASP A 31 -15.47 16.18 -18.82
CA ASP A 31 -15.03 15.91 -17.45
C ASP A 31 -13.51 15.80 -17.34
N ARG A 32 -12.88 15.01 -18.22
CA ARG A 32 -11.51 14.53 -18.05
C ARG A 32 -10.45 15.27 -18.88
N TYR A 33 -10.81 15.82 -20.03
CA TYR A 33 -9.83 16.29 -21.02
C TYR A 33 -9.96 17.75 -21.42
N SER A 34 -11.18 18.31 -21.37
CA SER A 34 -11.39 19.75 -21.58
C SER A 34 -10.56 20.56 -20.60
N LEU A 35 -9.76 21.50 -21.11
CA LEU A 35 -9.19 22.57 -20.29
C LEU A 35 -10.33 23.35 -19.63
N LYS A 36 -10.13 23.73 -18.37
CA LYS A 36 -11.08 24.53 -17.58
C LYS A 36 -10.37 25.76 -17.03
N ASP A 37 -11.11 26.84 -16.86
CA ASP A 37 -10.64 28.03 -16.17
C ASP A 37 -10.58 27.80 -14.64
N PRO A 38 -10.03 28.75 -13.86
CA PRO A 38 -9.98 28.63 -12.40
C PRO A 38 -11.35 28.51 -11.70
N SER A 39 -12.45 28.89 -12.37
CA SER A 39 -13.81 28.72 -11.87
C SER A 39 -14.44 27.37 -12.23
N GLY A 40 -13.69 26.52 -12.95
CA GLY A 40 -14.11 25.19 -13.39
C GLY A 40 -14.92 25.18 -14.69
N GLN A 41 -15.07 26.32 -15.36
CA GLN A 41 -15.79 26.39 -16.63
C GLN A 41 -14.92 25.90 -17.79
N PRO A 42 -15.47 25.06 -18.70
CA PRO A 42 -14.71 24.53 -19.82
C PRO A 42 -14.33 25.64 -20.81
N LEU A 43 -13.05 25.65 -21.20
CA LEU A 43 -12.49 26.50 -22.25
C LEU A 43 -12.39 25.74 -23.58
N GLU A 44 -12.48 24.41 -23.54
CA GLU A 44 -12.39 23.52 -24.70
C GLU A 44 -13.67 22.68 -24.81
N PHE A 45 -14.31 22.70 -25.98
CA PHE A 45 -15.56 21.99 -26.25
C PHE A 45 -15.41 20.89 -27.28
N TYR A 46 -14.29 20.90 -28.03
CA TYR A 46 -14.05 19.98 -29.14
C TYR A 46 -12.66 19.31 -29.04
N PRO A 47 -12.51 18.04 -29.46
CA PRO A 47 -11.23 17.33 -29.48
C PRO A 47 -10.11 18.09 -30.21
N GLU A 48 -10.43 18.80 -31.29
CA GLU A 48 -9.46 19.57 -32.07
C GLU A 48 -8.84 20.72 -31.26
N GLN A 49 -9.58 21.29 -30.31
CA GLN A 49 -9.04 22.32 -29.42
C GLN A 49 -8.05 21.72 -28.41
N LEU A 50 -8.41 20.56 -27.84
CA LEU A 50 -7.52 19.76 -26.99
C LEU A 50 -6.24 19.39 -27.75
N TRP A 51 -6.34 18.87 -28.98
CA TRP A 51 -5.18 18.48 -29.79
C TRP A 51 -4.29 19.67 -30.12
N ALA A 52 -4.87 20.82 -30.46
CA ALA A 52 -4.11 22.05 -30.71
C ALA A 52 -3.34 22.49 -29.47
N ARG A 53 -3.98 22.49 -28.29
CA ARG A 53 -3.32 22.80 -27.02
C ARG A 53 -2.18 21.83 -26.72
N VAL A 54 -2.44 20.53 -26.81
CA VAL A 54 -1.45 19.48 -26.52
C VAL A 54 -0.27 19.59 -27.48
N ALA A 55 -0.52 19.74 -28.78
CA ALA A 55 0.52 19.89 -29.79
C ALA A 55 1.41 21.10 -29.52
N ARG A 56 0.81 22.25 -29.22
CA ARG A 56 1.55 23.46 -28.85
C ARG A 56 2.36 23.28 -27.57
N GLY A 57 1.76 22.66 -26.56
CA GLY A 57 2.39 22.42 -25.27
C GLY A 57 3.57 21.45 -25.35
N ILE A 58 3.52 20.46 -26.25
CA ILE A 58 4.65 19.57 -26.49
C ILE A 58 5.72 20.30 -27.31
N ALA A 59 5.33 21.02 -28.36
CA ALA A 59 6.27 21.72 -29.24
C ALA A 59 7.04 22.86 -28.55
N SER A 60 6.50 23.45 -27.47
CA SER A 60 7.12 24.59 -26.79
C SER A 60 8.49 24.30 -26.16
N VAL A 61 8.89 23.03 -26.05
CA VAL A 61 10.24 22.64 -25.58
C VAL A 61 11.32 22.91 -26.61
N GLU A 62 10.94 23.10 -27.88
CA GLU A 62 11.87 23.37 -28.98
C GLU A 62 12.48 24.77 -28.86
N THR A 63 13.73 24.89 -29.31
CA THR A 63 14.56 26.07 -29.01
C THR A 63 14.25 27.31 -29.84
N THR A 64 13.64 27.17 -31.02
CA THR A 64 13.33 28.29 -31.92
C THR A 64 11.85 28.29 -32.29
N GLU A 65 11.28 29.47 -32.53
CA GLU A 65 9.88 29.62 -32.94
C GLU A 65 9.57 28.83 -34.24
N GLU A 66 10.50 28.80 -35.19
CA GLU A 66 10.35 28.01 -36.42
C GLU A 66 10.22 26.51 -36.13
N LYS A 67 11.02 25.97 -35.19
CA LYS A 67 10.93 24.57 -34.78
C LYS A 67 9.67 24.30 -33.99
N GLN A 68 9.28 25.21 -33.09
CA GLN A 68 8.02 25.11 -32.35
C GLN A 68 6.84 25.04 -33.32
N ALA A 69 6.76 25.93 -34.31
CA ALA A 69 5.70 25.92 -35.32
C ALA A 69 5.72 24.65 -36.20
N PHE A 70 6.91 24.22 -36.62
CA PHE A 70 7.09 22.99 -37.39
C PHE A 70 6.59 21.76 -36.62
N TRP A 71 6.97 21.62 -35.36
CA TRP A 71 6.60 20.49 -34.52
C TRP A 71 5.16 20.56 -34.02
N GLU A 72 4.61 21.75 -33.69
CA GLU A 72 3.20 21.93 -33.32
C GLU A 72 2.30 21.38 -34.44
N LYS A 73 2.59 21.73 -35.70
CA LYS A 73 1.83 21.21 -36.84
C LYS A 73 1.88 19.68 -36.93
N ARG A 74 3.07 19.09 -36.82
CA ARG A 74 3.25 17.63 -36.92
C ARG A 74 2.60 16.87 -35.78
N PHE A 75 2.70 17.38 -34.55
CA PHE A 75 2.04 16.78 -33.40
C PHE A 75 0.52 16.87 -33.52
N TYR A 76 -0.01 18.01 -34.00
CA TYR A 76 -1.43 18.14 -34.24
C TYR A 76 -1.93 17.13 -35.27
N GLU A 77 -1.24 17.00 -36.41
CA GLU A 77 -1.58 16.03 -37.45
C GLU A 77 -1.56 14.59 -36.91
N ALA A 78 -0.53 14.22 -36.13
CA ALA A 78 -0.43 12.90 -35.52
C ALA A 78 -1.55 12.60 -34.51
N LEU A 79 -1.98 13.61 -33.74
CA LEU A 79 -3.09 13.49 -32.77
C LEU A 79 -4.45 13.41 -33.47
N ALA A 80 -4.68 14.26 -34.47
CA ALA A 80 -5.95 14.36 -35.17
C ALA A 80 -6.22 13.14 -36.08
N ASP A 81 -5.18 12.57 -36.66
CA ASP A 81 -5.25 11.34 -37.49
C ASP A 81 -5.08 10.05 -36.66
N PHE A 82 -5.09 10.15 -35.32
CA PHE A 82 -4.92 9.03 -34.39
C PHE A 82 -3.66 8.17 -34.59
N GLN A 83 -2.66 8.69 -35.32
CA GLN A 83 -1.35 8.05 -35.46
C GLN A 83 -0.63 7.95 -34.10
N PHE A 84 -0.96 8.87 -33.19
CA PHE A 84 -0.49 8.87 -31.82
C PHE A 84 -1.61 9.28 -30.86
N VAL A 85 -1.87 8.46 -29.84
CA VAL A 85 -2.83 8.76 -28.77
C VAL A 85 -2.09 8.76 -27.43
N PRO A 86 -1.71 9.94 -26.90
CA PRO A 86 -0.97 10.00 -25.66
C PRO A 86 -1.84 9.62 -24.46
N GLY A 87 -1.18 9.22 -23.37
CA GLY A 87 -1.85 8.93 -22.10
C GLY A 87 -2.66 10.12 -21.56
N GLY A 88 -3.71 9.83 -20.79
CA GLY A 88 -4.70 10.83 -20.36
C GLY A 88 -4.12 12.04 -19.60
N ARG A 89 -3.00 11.86 -18.86
CA ARG A 89 -2.33 12.97 -18.16
C ARG A 89 -1.71 13.99 -19.11
N ILE A 90 -1.19 13.53 -20.24
CA ILE A 90 -0.60 14.39 -21.27
C ILE A 90 -1.73 15.13 -21.98
N LEU A 91 -2.82 14.43 -22.33
CA LEU A 91 -4.01 15.06 -22.91
C LEU A 91 -4.57 16.16 -22.00
N ALA A 92 -4.75 15.86 -20.71
CA ALA A 92 -5.29 16.83 -19.75
C ALA A 92 -4.31 17.98 -19.43
N GLY A 93 -3.00 17.76 -19.55
CA GLY A 93 -1.99 18.65 -18.98
C GLY A 93 -1.13 19.43 -19.96
N ALA A 94 -0.77 18.86 -21.11
CA ALA A 94 0.16 19.50 -22.02
C ALA A 94 -0.42 20.81 -22.55
N GLY A 95 0.31 21.93 -22.41
CA GLY A 95 -0.14 23.25 -22.84
C GLY A 95 -1.25 23.88 -21.99
N SER A 96 -1.62 23.29 -20.84
CA SER A 96 -2.67 23.84 -19.96
C SER A 96 -2.18 24.94 -19.01
N GLY A 97 -0.85 25.11 -18.88
CA GLY A 97 -0.25 25.96 -17.85
C GLY A 97 -0.33 25.40 -16.42
N HIS A 98 -0.96 24.24 -16.24
CA HIS A 98 -0.97 23.54 -14.95
C HIS A 98 0.38 22.87 -14.72
N GLN A 99 0.86 22.93 -13.47
CA GLN A 99 2.08 22.27 -13.00
C GLN A 99 1.89 20.74 -12.83
N VAL A 100 1.42 20.05 -13.87
CA VAL A 100 1.23 18.59 -13.87
C VAL A 100 2.43 17.87 -14.47
N THR A 101 2.78 16.71 -13.96
CA THR A 101 3.88 15.91 -14.54
C THR A 101 3.37 15.00 -15.65
N PHE A 102 3.98 15.10 -16.84
CA PHE A 102 3.64 14.27 -18.00
C PHE A 102 4.19 12.85 -17.87
N TYR A 103 5.40 12.72 -17.32
CA TYR A 103 6.07 11.45 -17.07
C TYR A 103 6.96 11.56 -15.83
N ASN A 104 6.78 10.63 -14.90
CA ASN A 104 7.62 10.46 -13.72
C ASN A 104 8.25 9.08 -13.82
N CYS A 105 9.57 8.98 -13.76
CA CYS A 105 10.28 7.71 -13.85
C CYS A 105 11.12 7.44 -12.61
N MET A 106 11.24 6.17 -12.28
CA MET A 106 12.09 5.59 -11.24
C MET A 106 12.90 4.48 -11.89
N PRO A 107 14.13 4.20 -11.43
CA PRO A 107 14.87 3.03 -11.90
C PRO A 107 14.15 1.73 -11.45
N PRO A 108 14.36 0.60 -12.15
CA PRO A 108 13.58 -0.62 -11.95
C PRO A 108 13.66 -1.21 -10.54
N ASP A 109 14.78 -0.99 -9.85
CA ASP A 109 15.07 -1.43 -8.49
C ASP A 109 14.43 -0.55 -7.41
N GLN A 110 13.90 0.63 -7.75
CA GLN A 110 13.29 1.51 -6.77
C GLN A 110 12.06 0.85 -6.14
N GLU A 111 12.08 0.73 -4.82
CA GLU A 111 10.97 0.18 -4.07
C GLU A 111 9.77 1.15 -3.99
N VAL A 112 8.58 0.57 -4.05
CA VAL A 112 7.29 1.24 -3.87
C VAL A 112 6.52 0.52 -2.77
N LEU A 113 5.88 1.28 -1.89
CA LEU A 113 5.03 0.74 -0.84
C LEU A 113 3.71 0.21 -1.42
N THR A 114 3.54 -1.10 -1.38
CA THR A 114 2.33 -1.84 -1.79
C THR A 114 1.49 -2.24 -0.57
N ALA A 115 0.35 -2.91 -0.79
CA ALA A 115 -0.44 -3.49 0.30
C ALA A 115 0.38 -4.48 1.14
N ASP A 116 1.14 -5.37 0.49
CA ASP A 116 1.93 -6.42 1.15
C ASP A 116 3.36 -5.96 1.55
N GLY A 117 3.62 -4.65 1.56
CA GLY A 117 4.93 -4.07 1.87
C GLY A 117 5.69 -3.52 0.66
N TYR A 118 6.99 -3.30 0.81
CA TYR A 118 7.83 -2.72 -0.25
C TYR A 118 8.17 -3.74 -1.33
N ARG A 119 8.01 -3.33 -2.60
CA ARG A 119 8.36 -4.14 -3.78
C ARG A 119 9.05 -3.28 -4.83
N PRO A 120 10.04 -3.79 -5.58
CA PRO A 120 10.64 -3.06 -6.69
C PRO A 120 9.59 -2.65 -7.73
N ILE A 121 9.67 -1.43 -8.24
CA ILE A 121 8.70 -0.89 -9.21
C ILE A 121 8.62 -1.73 -10.49
N ALA A 122 9.71 -2.39 -10.88
CA ALA A 122 9.75 -3.30 -12.02
C ALA A 122 8.82 -4.51 -11.86
N GLU A 123 8.54 -4.95 -10.63
CA GLU A 123 7.69 -6.11 -10.36
C GLU A 123 6.20 -5.79 -10.22
N ILE A 124 5.87 -4.49 -10.10
CA ILE A 124 4.50 -4.02 -9.93
C ILE A 124 3.69 -4.28 -11.19
N LYS A 125 2.48 -4.82 -11.01
CA LYS A 125 1.54 -5.15 -12.09
C LYS A 125 0.30 -4.27 -12.03
N ILE A 126 -0.38 -4.16 -13.17
CA ILE A 126 -1.70 -3.51 -13.23
C ILE A 126 -2.65 -4.31 -12.33
N GLY A 127 -3.36 -3.61 -11.45
CA GLY A 127 -4.22 -4.18 -10.42
C GLY A 127 -3.60 -4.22 -9.02
N ASP A 128 -2.27 -4.23 -8.90
CA ASP A 128 -1.59 -4.20 -7.60
C ASP A 128 -1.97 -2.92 -6.84
N LEU A 129 -2.14 -3.03 -5.53
CA LEU A 129 -2.49 -1.91 -4.66
C LEU A 129 -1.23 -1.21 -4.17
N VAL A 130 -1.14 0.11 -4.39
CA VAL A 130 -0.02 0.95 -3.95
C VAL A 130 -0.50 2.08 -3.06
N VAL A 131 0.33 2.47 -2.09
CA VAL A 131 0.03 3.57 -1.18
C VAL A 131 0.21 4.91 -1.89
N THR A 132 -0.81 5.76 -1.79
CA THR A 132 -0.80 7.09 -2.40
C THR A 132 -0.40 8.19 -1.41
N HIS A 133 -0.07 9.38 -1.93
CA HIS A 133 0.23 10.60 -1.12
C HIS A 133 -0.88 11.02 -0.13
N ARG A 134 -2.08 10.44 -0.21
CA ARG A 134 -3.17 10.66 0.75
C ARG A 134 -3.36 9.47 1.70
N ASN A 135 -2.31 8.69 1.92
CA ASN A 135 -2.24 7.60 2.87
C ASN A 135 -3.32 6.52 2.72
N ARG A 136 -3.59 6.13 1.47
CA ARG A 136 -4.59 5.10 1.13
C ARG A 136 -4.14 4.24 -0.03
N LEU A 137 -4.62 2.99 -0.10
CA LEU A 137 -4.34 2.07 -1.19
C LEU A 137 -5.16 2.41 -2.44
N ARG A 138 -4.52 2.30 -3.61
CA ARG A 138 -5.20 2.38 -4.91
C ARG A 138 -4.60 1.40 -5.91
N PRO A 139 -5.42 0.83 -6.81
CA PRO A 139 -4.93 -0.07 -7.83
C PRO A 139 -4.11 0.69 -8.87
N VAL A 140 -3.01 0.08 -9.30
CA VAL A 140 -2.23 0.53 -10.45
C VAL A 140 -3.06 0.30 -11.71
N VAL A 141 -3.37 1.38 -12.43
CA VAL A 141 -4.22 1.33 -13.63
C VAL A 141 -3.37 1.12 -14.88
N HIS A 142 -2.15 1.65 -14.90
CA HIS A 142 -1.23 1.58 -16.02
C HIS A 142 0.22 1.53 -15.52
N LYS A 143 1.07 0.82 -16.26
CA LYS A 143 2.52 0.77 -16.06
C LYS A 143 3.20 1.34 -17.31
N PHE A 144 4.17 2.22 -17.11
CA PHE A 144 4.97 2.80 -18.18
C PHE A 144 6.42 2.37 -18.01
N GLU A 145 7.05 1.98 -19.11
CA GLU A 145 8.45 1.56 -19.15
C GLU A 145 9.12 2.25 -20.33
N ARG A 146 10.39 2.64 -20.16
CA ARG A 146 11.22 3.21 -21.21
C ARG A 146 12.69 2.97 -20.89
N GLU A 147 13.49 2.87 -21.93
CA GLU A 147 14.95 2.92 -21.83
C GLU A 147 15.43 4.36 -21.99
N THR A 148 16.38 4.79 -21.16
CA THR A 148 16.88 6.17 -21.18
C THR A 148 18.24 6.30 -20.54
N GLU A 149 19.01 7.29 -20.98
CA GLU A 149 20.28 7.71 -20.40
C GLU A 149 20.09 9.09 -19.74
N GLU A 150 19.46 9.11 -18.56
CA GLU A 150 19.21 10.33 -17.78
C GLU A 150 19.98 10.31 -16.46
N THR A 151 20.34 11.49 -15.95
CA THR A 151 20.90 11.62 -14.61
C THR A 151 19.86 11.24 -13.56
N LEU A 152 20.22 10.28 -12.69
CA LEU A 152 19.42 9.91 -11.53
C LEU A 152 19.77 10.78 -10.34
N TYR A 153 18.73 11.25 -9.66
CA TYR A 153 18.82 12.02 -8.43
C TYR A 153 18.47 11.09 -7.26
N ILE A 154 19.34 11.06 -6.26
CA ILE A 154 19.22 10.20 -5.08
C ILE A 154 18.93 11.09 -3.87
N ILE A 155 17.71 11.02 -3.37
CA ILE A 155 17.25 11.78 -2.22
C ILE A 155 17.38 10.89 -0.98
N ARG A 156 18.20 11.32 -0.01
CA ARG A 156 18.51 10.58 1.21
C ARG A 156 17.83 11.20 2.44
N PRO A 157 16.72 10.63 2.94
CA PRO A 157 16.07 11.13 4.14
C PRO A 157 16.94 10.88 5.39
N LYS A 158 17.21 11.92 6.20
CA LYS A 158 18.06 11.75 7.40
C LYS A 158 17.40 11.04 8.58
N LYS A 159 16.07 11.12 8.68
CA LYS A 159 15.31 10.75 9.88
C LYS A 159 14.32 9.62 9.64
N VAL A 160 14.43 8.96 8.49
CA VAL A 160 13.52 7.90 8.10
C VAL A 160 14.38 6.72 7.69
N GLY A 161 14.14 5.56 8.29
CA GLY A 161 14.91 4.33 8.05
C GLY A 161 14.53 3.62 6.75
N TYR A 162 14.09 4.36 5.73
CA TYR A 162 13.74 3.80 4.43
C TYR A 162 14.90 3.94 3.45
N ASP A 163 14.82 3.18 2.38
CA ASP A 163 15.75 3.27 1.26
C ASP A 163 15.76 4.65 0.61
N ASP A 164 16.91 5.00 0.03
CA ASP A 164 17.10 6.22 -0.73
C ASP A 164 16.07 6.29 -1.89
N LEU A 165 15.42 7.44 -2.05
CA LEU A 165 14.50 7.68 -3.16
C LEU A 165 15.31 8.04 -4.41
N ARG A 166 15.30 7.16 -5.42
CA ARG A 166 15.99 7.31 -6.69
C ARG A 166 14.99 7.64 -7.79
N VAL A 167 15.18 8.78 -8.45
CA VAL A 167 14.24 9.31 -9.45
C VAL A 167 14.96 10.09 -10.55
N THR A 168 14.31 10.29 -11.70
CA THR A 168 14.81 11.19 -12.75
C THR A 168 14.64 12.66 -12.34
N GLY A 169 15.38 13.57 -12.97
CA GLY A 169 15.44 14.98 -12.55
C GLY A 169 14.11 15.74 -12.56
N ASP A 170 13.23 15.44 -13.53
CA ASP A 170 11.91 16.07 -13.62
C ASP A 170 10.83 15.34 -12.80
N HIS A 171 11.20 14.25 -12.12
CA HIS A 171 10.27 13.54 -11.25
C HIS A 171 9.88 14.44 -10.07
N LYS A 172 8.59 14.75 -9.96
CA LYS A 172 8.13 15.62 -8.87
C LYS A 172 7.96 14.84 -7.56
N VAL A 173 8.56 15.36 -6.49
CA VAL A 173 8.43 14.83 -5.13
C VAL A 173 7.67 15.86 -4.29
N TYR A 174 6.85 15.39 -3.35
CA TYR A 174 6.09 16.28 -2.48
C TYR A 174 6.98 16.78 -1.34
N ILE A 175 7.32 18.06 -1.36
CA ILE A 175 8.36 18.68 -0.55
C ILE A 175 7.82 19.90 0.20
N ILE A 176 8.30 20.08 1.44
CA ILE A 176 8.23 21.35 2.17
C ILE A 176 9.65 21.93 2.16
N ARG A 177 9.82 23.09 1.54
CA ARG A 177 11.15 23.70 1.50
C ARG A 177 11.59 24.18 2.88
N SER A 178 12.90 24.08 3.13
CA SER A 178 13.48 24.48 4.41
C SER A 178 13.22 25.96 4.75
N GLU A 179 13.16 26.82 3.73
CA GLU A 179 12.83 28.24 3.85
C GLU A 179 11.37 28.52 4.24
N TRP A 180 10.45 27.58 4.01
CA TRP A 180 9.02 27.75 4.33
C TRP A 180 8.71 27.48 5.81
N VAL A 181 9.67 26.91 6.54
CA VAL A 181 9.50 26.51 7.93
C VAL A 181 9.93 27.64 8.85
N ASN A 182 9.00 28.18 9.64
CA ASN A 182 9.33 29.17 10.66
C ASN A 182 10.20 28.54 11.75
N LYS A 183 11.42 29.06 11.91
CA LYS A 183 12.40 28.59 12.90
C LYS A 183 12.05 28.98 14.34
N HIS A 184 11.21 30.00 14.52
CA HIS A 184 10.72 30.41 15.83
C HIS A 184 9.48 29.59 16.18
N LYS A 185 9.64 28.64 17.11
CA LYS A 185 8.53 27.88 17.69
C LYS A 185 7.56 28.86 18.35
N SER A 186 6.37 29.03 17.79
CA SER A 186 5.24 29.48 18.60
C SER A 186 4.90 28.36 19.60
N ARG A 187 4.25 28.72 20.70
CA ARG A 187 3.81 27.77 21.72
C ARG A 187 2.79 26.73 21.18
N ASP A 188 2.26 26.98 19.97
CA ASP A 188 1.19 26.23 19.29
C ASP A 188 1.66 25.46 18.03
N GLY A 189 2.98 25.31 17.81
CA GLY A 189 3.53 24.43 16.77
C GLY A 189 4.25 25.13 15.61
N LEU A 190 4.65 24.33 14.62
CA LEU A 190 5.33 24.75 13.39
C LEU A 190 4.31 25.35 12.41
N HIS A 191 4.36 26.65 12.18
CA HIS A 191 3.60 27.29 11.11
C HIS A 191 4.42 27.29 9.81
N LEU A 192 3.83 26.77 8.73
CA LEU A 192 4.39 26.84 7.38
C LEU A 192 3.95 28.15 6.73
N GLN A 193 4.89 28.84 6.07
CA GLN A 193 4.58 30.04 5.28
C GLN A 193 3.91 29.71 3.95
N HIS A 194 4.12 28.49 3.45
CA HIS A 194 3.59 27.96 2.20
C HIS A 194 3.13 26.51 2.39
N GLU A 195 2.10 26.12 1.66
CA GLU A 195 1.70 24.71 1.58
C GLU A 195 2.80 23.88 0.90
N PRO A 196 2.93 22.59 1.26
CA PRO A 196 3.85 21.70 0.55
C PRO A 196 3.52 21.61 -0.94
N ASP A 197 4.52 21.41 -1.78
CA ASP A 197 4.35 21.42 -3.23
C ASP A 197 5.12 20.29 -3.92
N TRP A 198 4.71 19.98 -5.16
CA TRP A 198 5.33 19.00 -6.03
C TRP A 198 6.54 19.62 -6.74
N ILE A 199 7.73 19.39 -6.21
CA ILE A 199 8.99 19.98 -6.69
C ILE A 199 9.77 18.94 -7.51
N PRO A 200 10.27 19.28 -8.72
CA PRO A 200 11.16 18.41 -9.49
C PRO A 200 12.39 17.98 -8.69
N ALA A 201 12.78 16.71 -8.79
CA ALA A 201 13.88 16.13 -8.02
C ALA A 201 15.20 16.90 -8.17
N LYS A 202 15.47 17.43 -9.37
CA LYS A 202 16.68 18.23 -9.67
C LYS A 202 16.74 19.57 -8.92
N GLU A 203 15.63 20.07 -8.41
CA GLU A 203 15.53 21.36 -7.71
C GLU A 203 15.56 21.22 -6.18
N ILE A 204 15.46 20.00 -5.67
CA ILE A 204 15.42 19.71 -4.22
C ILE A 204 16.79 19.97 -3.61
N LYS A 205 16.81 20.61 -2.43
CA LYS A 205 18.05 21.01 -1.75
C LYS A 205 18.22 20.27 -0.42
N PRO A 206 19.48 20.04 0.00
CA PRO A 206 19.75 19.53 1.35
C PRO A 206 19.14 20.44 2.42
N GLY A 207 18.30 19.87 3.28
CA GLY A 207 17.58 20.60 4.32
C GLY A 207 16.08 20.70 4.09
N ASP A 208 15.62 20.48 2.85
CA ASP A 208 14.20 20.35 2.54
C ASP A 208 13.60 19.11 3.22
N TYR A 209 12.29 19.19 3.50
CA TYR A 209 11.54 18.13 4.15
C TYR A 209 10.76 17.35 3.10
N VAL A 210 11.01 16.04 3.03
CA VAL A 210 10.32 15.12 2.13
C VAL A 210 9.07 14.59 2.82
N ALA A 211 7.91 14.68 2.17
CA ALA A 211 6.71 14.05 2.66
C ALA A 211 6.77 12.54 2.46
N VAL A 212 6.40 11.79 3.49
CA VAL A 212 6.40 10.32 3.47
C VAL A 212 4.97 9.83 3.65
N ALA A 213 4.55 8.94 2.75
CA ALA A 213 3.24 8.31 2.82
C ALA A 213 3.29 7.01 3.62
N HIS A 214 2.18 6.66 4.26
CA HIS A 214 1.93 5.38 4.90
C HIS A 214 0.49 4.95 4.62
N ASN A 215 0.14 3.68 4.77
CA ASN A 215 -1.27 3.31 4.70
C ASN A 215 -1.97 3.67 6.03
N SER A 216 -2.97 4.54 5.98
CA SER A 216 -3.78 4.94 7.14
C SER A 216 -5.19 4.33 7.12
N GLU A 217 -5.48 3.46 6.15
CA GLU A 217 -6.75 2.74 6.11
C GLU A 217 -6.79 1.71 7.23
N GLU A 218 -7.76 1.85 8.11
CA GLU A 218 -8.08 0.84 9.12
C GLU A 218 -8.98 -0.24 8.51
N CYS A 219 -8.61 -1.49 8.76
CA CYS A 219 -9.45 -2.65 8.52
C CYS A 219 -10.09 -3.03 9.86
N PRO A 220 -11.43 -2.91 9.99
CA PRO A 220 -12.12 -3.38 11.18
C PRO A 220 -11.77 -4.85 11.47
N PRO A 221 -11.70 -5.26 12.74
CA PRO A 221 -11.35 -6.63 13.09
C PRO A 221 -12.39 -7.60 12.52
N ASP A 222 -11.99 -8.35 11.50
CA ASP A 222 -12.78 -9.46 10.98
C ASP A 222 -12.54 -10.72 11.82
N VAL A 223 -13.51 -11.62 11.77
CA VAL A 223 -13.39 -12.94 12.38
C VAL A 223 -12.47 -13.78 11.49
N ILE A 224 -11.32 -14.20 12.03
CA ILE A 224 -10.42 -15.13 11.34
C ILE A 224 -11.02 -16.53 11.43
N SER A 225 -11.26 -17.17 10.29
CA SER A 225 -11.52 -18.61 10.24
C SER A 225 -10.19 -19.35 10.14
N LEU A 226 -9.95 -20.32 11.03
CA LEU A 226 -8.78 -21.18 10.91
C LEU A 226 -8.85 -21.97 9.59
N GLN A 227 -10.03 -22.44 9.18
CA GLN A 227 -10.22 -23.22 7.97
C GLN A 227 -9.69 -22.52 6.71
N ASP A 228 -9.77 -21.18 6.62
CA ASP A 228 -9.26 -20.40 5.50
C ASP A 228 -7.73 -20.52 5.33
N HIS A 229 -7.02 -20.77 6.45
CA HIS A 229 -5.56 -20.94 6.46
C HIS A 229 -5.12 -22.41 6.45
N ILE A 230 -5.99 -23.32 6.91
CA ILE A 230 -5.74 -24.76 6.99
C ILE A 230 -6.92 -25.56 6.40
N PRO A 231 -7.09 -25.56 5.06
CA PRO A 231 -8.27 -26.11 4.39
C PRO A 231 -8.40 -27.64 4.50
N GLN A 232 -7.36 -28.34 4.96
CA GLN A 232 -7.37 -29.78 5.21
C GLN A 232 -8.21 -30.20 6.43
N TYR A 233 -8.74 -29.25 7.21
CA TYR A 233 -9.61 -29.52 8.34
C TYR A 233 -11.08 -29.24 8.02
N GLU A 234 -11.95 -29.91 8.76
CA GLU A 234 -13.40 -29.77 8.65
C GLU A 234 -13.94 -28.95 9.83
N THR A 235 -14.96 -28.14 9.56
CA THR A 235 -15.65 -27.36 10.59
C THR A 235 -17.06 -27.90 10.81
N LYS A 236 -17.41 -28.19 12.07
CA LYS A 236 -18.77 -28.56 12.48
C LYS A 236 -19.13 -27.89 13.79
N ASP A 237 -20.30 -27.26 13.84
CA ASP A 237 -20.83 -26.54 15.02
C ASP A 237 -19.84 -25.46 15.54
N GLY A 238 -19.16 -24.76 14.64
CA GLY A 238 -18.17 -23.72 14.97
C GLY A 238 -16.81 -24.26 15.43
N LYS A 239 -16.63 -25.59 15.46
CA LYS A 239 -15.37 -26.21 15.85
C LYS A 239 -14.66 -26.87 14.67
N LEU A 240 -13.35 -26.63 14.58
CA LEU A 240 -12.43 -27.22 13.62
C LEU A 240 -11.89 -28.56 14.14
N PHE A 241 -11.87 -29.57 13.28
CA PHE A 241 -11.29 -30.88 13.56
C PHE A 241 -10.83 -31.58 12.28
N LYS A 242 -9.92 -32.55 12.41
CA LYS A 242 -9.54 -33.45 11.31
C LYS A 242 -10.35 -34.73 11.45
N ALA A 243 -11.06 -35.14 10.40
CA ALA A 243 -11.75 -36.43 10.41
C ALA A 243 -10.75 -37.60 10.31
N THR A 244 -11.09 -38.72 10.94
CA THR A 244 -10.29 -39.95 10.82
C THR A 244 -10.61 -40.62 9.50
N THR A 245 -9.62 -40.72 8.61
CA THR A 245 -9.77 -41.38 7.32
C THR A 245 -9.57 -42.89 7.49
N ARG A 246 -10.55 -43.68 7.03
CA ARG A 246 -10.50 -45.15 7.03
C ARG A 246 -10.37 -45.65 5.59
N GLY A 247 -9.41 -46.54 5.36
CA GLY A 247 -9.21 -47.19 4.06
C GLY A 247 -10.20 -48.31 3.78
N TYR A 248 -10.09 -48.91 2.59
CA TYR A 248 -11.03 -49.90 2.02
C TYR A 248 -11.25 -51.17 2.86
N HIS A 249 -10.37 -51.45 3.83
CA HIS A 249 -10.45 -52.58 4.77
C HIS A 249 -10.70 -52.16 6.22
N GLY A 250 -11.14 -50.92 6.47
CA GLY A 250 -11.43 -50.42 7.82
C GLY A 250 -10.19 -50.02 8.64
N HIS A 251 -8.98 -50.20 8.10
CA HIS A 251 -7.76 -49.66 8.71
C HIS A 251 -7.76 -48.14 8.65
N VAL A 252 -7.41 -47.50 9.77
CA VAL A 252 -7.22 -46.05 9.83
C VAL A 252 -5.95 -45.70 9.08
N SER A 253 -6.10 -44.99 7.96
CA SER A 253 -4.97 -44.49 7.16
C SER A 253 -4.45 -43.17 7.70
N ASP A 254 -5.32 -42.37 8.31
CA ASP A 254 -4.97 -41.09 8.93
C ASP A 254 -5.83 -40.84 10.16
N TRP A 255 -5.19 -40.53 11.28
CA TRP A 255 -5.89 -40.29 12.54
C TRP A 255 -6.43 -38.86 12.57
N GLY A 256 -7.72 -38.73 12.92
CA GLY A 256 -8.33 -37.44 13.18
C GLY A 256 -7.74 -36.73 14.40
N THR A 257 -8.10 -35.47 14.60
CA THR A 257 -7.62 -34.69 15.75
C THR A 257 -8.27 -35.17 17.04
N HIS A 258 -7.47 -35.23 18.10
CA HIS A 258 -7.95 -35.58 19.45
C HIS A 258 -8.91 -34.53 20.02
N TYR A 259 -8.67 -33.25 19.73
CA TYR A 259 -9.46 -32.13 20.24
C TYR A 259 -10.08 -31.35 19.08
N LYS A 260 -11.30 -30.85 19.31
CA LYS A 260 -11.96 -29.90 18.41
C LYS A 260 -11.69 -28.49 18.94
N ILE A 261 -11.09 -27.63 18.12
CA ILE A 261 -10.76 -26.25 18.50
C ILE A 261 -11.78 -25.28 17.92
N GLN A 262 -11.84 -24.06 18.44
CA GLN A 262 -12.68 -23.03 17.83
C GLN A 262 -12.14 -22.65 16.45
N ASP A 263 -13.01 -22.65 15.44
CA ASP A 263 -12.64 -22.23 14.07
C ASP A 263 -12.65 -20.71 13.92
N ARG A 264 -13.60 -20.04 14.58
CA ARG A 264 -13.84 -18.61 14.40
C ARG A 264 -13.20 -17.82 15.54
N LEU A 265 -12.13 -17.10 15.22
CA LEU A 265 -11.40 -16.25 16.16
C LEU A 265 -11.78 -14.79 15.98
N VAL A 266 -12.25 -14.17 17.06
CA VAL A 266 -12.47 -12.72 17.11
C VAL A 266 -11.15 -12.03 17.40
N LEU A 267 -10.75 -11.09 16.55
CA LEU A 267 -9.59 -10.22 16.76
C LEU A 267 -9.95 -9.11 17.76
N ASP A 268 -9.85 -9.43 19.04
CA ASP A 268 -9.92 -8.46 20.14
C ASP A 268 -8.55 -8.24 20.80
N GLY A 269 -8.50 -7.39 21.82
CA GLY A 269 -7.26 -7.03 22.50
C GLY A 269 -6.50 -8.23 23.06
N GLU A 270 -7.20 -9.20 23.65
CA GLU A 270 -6.57 -10.43 24.17
C GLU A 270 -5.94 -11.27 23.07
N MET A 271 -6.64 -11.42 21.93
CA MET A 271 -6.11 -12.15 20.79
C MET A 271 -4.88 -11.46 20.18
N CYS A 272 -4.93 -10.12 20.06
CA CYS A 272 -3.82 -9.31 19.59
C CYS A 272 -2.61 -9.43 20.53
N TYR A 273 -2.84 -9.34 21.85
CA TYR A 273 -1.80 -9.53 22.86
C TYR A 273 -1.14 -10.90 22.77
N LEU A 274 -1.91 -11.98 22.60
CA LEU A 274 -1.41 -13.33 22.37
C LEU A 274 -0.52 -13.41 21.12
N PHE A 275 -0.99 -12.87 19.98
CA PHE A 275 -0.21 -12.86 18.75
C PHE A 275 1.08 -12.07 18.89
N GLY A 276 1.04 -10.92 19.59
CA GLY A 276 2.21 -10.11 19.89
C GLY A 276 3.24 -10.91 20.70
N ARG A 277 2.81 -11.53 21.80
CA ARG A 277 3.69 -12.32 22.66
C ARG A 277 4.29 -13.52 21.90
N TRP A 278 3.52 -14.15 21.02
CA TRP A 278 4.02 -15.22 20.17
C TRP A 278 5.03 -14.73 19.12
N LEU A 279 4.82 -13.55 18.54
CA LEU A 279 5.73 -12.97 17.55
C LEU A 279 7.12 -12.70 18.14
N GLY A 280 7.21 -12.34 19.42
CA GLY A 280 8.49 -12.27 20.13
C GLY A 280 9.04 -13.66 20.47
N ASP A 281 8.56 -14.25 21.58
CA ASP A 281 9.13 -15.47 22.18
C ASP A 281 8.48 -16.79 21.75
N GLY A 282 7.54 -16.75 20.82
CA GLY A 282 6.82 -17.94 20.36
C GLY A 282 7.62 -18.81 19.38
N CYS A 283 7.37 -20.11 19.41
CA CYS A 283 7.82 -21.06 18.40
C CYS A 283 6.74 -22.10 18.10
N VAL A 284 6.68 -22.55 16.84
CA VAL A 284 5.90 -23.73 16.45
C VAL A 284 6.64 -24.97 16.93
N THR A 285 5.94 -25.86 17.65
CA THR A 285 6.50 -27.15 18.07
C THR A 285 6.21 -28.18 17.01
N HIS A 286 7.12 -29.15 16.84
CA HIS A 286 7.00 -30.18 15.81
C HIS A 286 7.01 -31.57 16.44
N ARG A 287 6.45 -32.57 15.73
CA ARG A 287 6.63 -33.97 16.10
C ARG A 287 8.09 -34.37 15.88
N THR A 288 8.64 -35.14 16.83
CA THR A 288 10.05 -35.56 16.82
C THR A 288 10.46 -36.14 15.47
N GLY A 289 11.51 -35.56 14.86
CA GLY A 289 12.06 -36.02 13.58
C GLY A 289 11.24 -35.65 12.34
N THR A 290 10.26 -34.75 12.45
CA THR A 290 9.41 -34.32 11.32
C THR A 290 9.21 -32.80 11.34
N ASP A 291 8.77 -32.23 10.22
CA ASP A 291 8.34 -30.82 10.12
C ASP A 291 6.81 -30.67 10.32
N ILE A 292 6.16 -31.69 10.89
CA ILE A 292 4.72 -31.67 11.16
C ILE A 292 4.48 -30.95 12.48
N PRO A 293 3.71 -29.84 12.50
CA PRO A 293 3.41 -29.12 13.73
C PRO A 293 2.66 -30.00 14.75
N SER A 294 3.01 -29.82 16.02
CA SER A 294 2.37 -30.47 17.17
C SER A 294 1.66 -29.47 18.10
N GLY A 295 1.89 -28.18 17.91
CA GLY A 295 1.39 -27.11 18.78
C GLY A 295 2.23 -25.84 18.67
N ILE A 296 2.06 -24.98 19.67
CA ILE A 296 2.90 -23.80 19.87
C ILE A 296 3.50 -23.81 21.27
N LYS A 297 4.63 -23.14 21.41
CA LYS A 297 5.31 -22.92 22.69
C LYS A 297 5.73 -21.46 22.80
N ILE A 298 5.59 -20.85 23.97
CA ILE A 298 6.07 -19.50 24.28
C ILE A 298 6.95 -19.58 25.52
N VAL A 299 8.09 -18.90 25.48
CA VAL A 299 9.06 -18.86 26.59
C VAL A 299 8.85 -17.60 27.43
N PHE A 300 9.01 -17.74 28.74
CA PHE A 300 8.85 -16.67 29.73
C PHE A 300 10.01 -16.71 30.73
N SER A 301 10.48 -15.56 31.20
CA SER A 301 11.44 -15.48 32.30
C SER A 301 10.81 -15.94 33.62
N LEU A 302 11.61 -16.04 34.69
CA LEU A 302 11.13 -16.52 36.00
C LEU A 302 10.16 -15.56 36.68
N ASP A 303 10.30 -14.26 36.42
CA ASP A 303 9.44 -13.19 36.92
C ASP A 303 8.12 -13.07 36.14
N GLU A 304 8.07 -13.55 34.90
CA GLU A 304 6.91 -13.49 33.99
C GLU A 304 5.90 -14.65 34.18
N LYS A 305 5.84 -15.24 35.38
CA LYS A 305 4.97 -16.41 35.62
C LYS A 305 3.48 -16.08 35.48
N ASN A 306 3.08 -14.85 35.80
CA ASN A 306 1.67 -14.45 35.74
C ASN A 306 1.24 -14.22 34.29
N GLU A 307 2.14 -13.71 33.47
CA GLU A 307 2.01 -13.50 32.03
C GLU A 307 1.85 -14.85 31.34
N ALA A 308 2.64 -15.86 31.71
CA ALA A 308 2.48 -17.22 31.22
C ALA A 308 1.08 -17.81 31.54
N LYS A 309 0.55 -17.55 32.74
CA LYS A 309 -0.81 -17.97 33.13
C LYS A 309 -1.89 -17.24 32.36
N GLU A 310 -1.69 -15.95 32.12
CA GLU A 310 -2.64 -15.14 31.37
C GLU A 310 -2.71 -15.60 29.91
N ILE A 311 -1.57 -15.84 29.28
CA ILE A 311 -1.51 -16.39 27.91
C ILE A 311 -2.13 -17.79 27.84
N ALA A 312 -1.96 -18.62 28.88
CA ALA A 312 -2.64 -19.92 28.96
C ALA A 312 -4.17 -19.77 29.03
N ARG A 313 -4.67 -18.83 29.85
CA ARG A 313 -6.11 -18.51 29.95
C ARG A 313 -6.67 -18.01 28.61
N ILE A 314 -5.95 -17.10 27.94
CA ILE A 314 -6.36 -16.58 26.62
C ILE A 314 -6.39 -17.72 25.61
N SER A 315 -5.38 -18.60 25.61
CA SER A 315 -5.32 -19.76 24.71
C SER A 315 -6.52 -20.69 24.90
N GLU A 316 -6.91 -20.95 26.14
CA GLU A 316 -8.10 -21.75 26.46
C GLU A 316 -9.40 -21.05 26.03
N ALA A 317 -9.54 -19.76 26.34
CA ALA A 317 -10.74 -19.00 25.99
C ALA A 317 -10.95 -18.88 24.47
N LYS A 318 -9.86 -18.67 23.71
CA LYS A 318 -9.90 -18.43 22.27
C LYS A 318 -9.95 -19.72 21.46
N PHE A 319 -9.13 -20.71 21.80
CA PHE A 319 -9.00 -21.94 21.02
C PHE A 319 -9.70 -23.16 21.65
N GLY A 320 -10.04 -23.10 22.93
CA GLY A 320 -10.58 -24.24 23.67
C GLY A 320 -9.53 -25.27 24.08
N ILE A 321 -8.25 -24.88 24.13
CA ILE A 321 -7.13 -25.76 24.51
C ILE A 321 -6.39 -25.17 25.70
N GLU A 322 -6.30 -25.95 26.77
CA GLU A 322 -5.55 -25.58 27.98
C GLU A 322 -4.03 -25.58 27.72
N GLY A 323 -3.37 -24.52 28.17
CA GLY A 323 -1.91 -24.38 28.10
C GLY A 323 -1.22 -25.01 29.31
N ALA A 324 -0.17 -25.81 29.07
CA ALA A 324 0.64 -26.41 30.13
C ALA A 324 1.92 -25.60 30.37
N ILE A 325 2.04 -25.00 31.55
CA ILE A 325 3.24 -24.25 31.97
C ILE A 325 4.21 -25.21 32.67
N LYS A 326 5.45 -25.27 32.18
CA LYS A 326 6.51 -26.11 32.75
C LYS A 326 7.73 -25.27 33.06
N LEU A 327 8.31 -25.44 34.25
CA LEU A 327 9.63 -24.89 34.56
C LEU A 327 10.68 -25.67 33.76
N SER A 328 11.64 -24.97 33.16
CA SER A 328 12.70 -25.60 32.39
C SER A 328 13.57 -26.50 33.26
N ASN A 329 14.22 -27.52 32.67
CA ASN A 329 15.11 -28.43 33.40
C ASN A 329 16.31 -27.71 34.05
N THR A 330 16.66 -26.52 33.54
CA THR A 330 17.72 -25.67 34.07
C THR A 330 17.20 -24.67 35.11
N GLU A 331 15.89 -24.65 35.37
CA GLU A 331 15.19 -23.75 36.29
C GLU A 331 15.38 -22.26 35.99
N ARG A 332 15.57 -21.92 34.70
CA ARG A 332 15.88 -20.55 34.26
C ARG A 332 14.73 -19.83 33.55
N TRP A 333 13.72 -20.56 33.10
CA TRP A 333 12.58 -19.99 32.38
C TRP A 333 11.36 -20.92 32.49
N TYR A 334 10.18 -20.42 32.15
CA TYR A 334 8.98 -21.20 31.96
C TYR A 334 8.71 -21.42 30.47
N ASP A 335 8.37 -22.65 30.11
CA ASP A 335 7.80 -22.98 28.80
C ASP A 335 6.28 -23.15 28.93
N LEU A 336 5.52 -22.31 28.23
CA LEU A 336 4.08 -22.50 28.04
C LEU A 336 3.85 -23.33 26.78
N TRP A 337 3.23 -24.50 26.91
CA TRP A 337 2.90 -25.40 25.80
C TRP A 337 1.42 -25.40 25.51
N VAL A 338 1.02 -25.16 24.27
CA VAL A 338 -0.35 -25.36 23.78
C VAL A 338 -0.31 -26.47 22.72
N ASN A 339 -0.64 -27.69 23.15
CA ASN A 339 -0.46 -28.90 22.34
C ASN A 339 -1.69 -29.16 21.46
N SER A 340 -1.71 -28.57 20.27
CA SER A 340 -2.72 -28.83 19.25
C SER A 340 -2.12 -28.68 17.86
N MET A 341 -2.15 -29.76 17.08
CA MET A 341 -1.68 -29.77 15.69
C MET A 341 -2.34 -28.68 14.83
N PRO A 342 -3.68 -28.54 14.78
CA PRO A 342 -4.29 -27.46 13.99
C PRO A 342 -3.90 -26.05 14.47
N ILE A 343 -3.66 -25.83 15.77
CA ILE A 343 -3.13 -24.53 16.25
C ILE A 343 -1.72 -24.30 15.71
N GLY A 344 -0.83 -25.30 15.80
CA GLY A 344 0.53 -25.20 15.28
C GLY A 344 0.56 -24.93 13.77
N GLU A 345 -0.28 -25.61 12.99
CA GLU A 345 -0.41 -25.41 11.55
C GLU A 345 -0.99 -24.02 11.23
N PHE A 346 -2.00 -23.57 11.97
CA PHE A 346 -2.56 -22.23 11.82
C PHE A 346 -1.51 -21.15 12.09
N PHE A 347 -0.78 -21.21 13.22
CA PHE A 347 0.27 -20.21 13.53
C PHE A 347 1.38 -20.23 12.47
N LYS A 348 1.81 -21.43 12.02
CA LYS A 348 2.78 -21.59 10.92
C LYS A 348 2.30 -20.92 9.63
N ALA A 349 1.02 -21.08 9.28
CA ALA A 349 0.42 -20.51 8.09
C ALA A 349 0.16 -18.99 8.21
N PHE A 350 -0.26 -18.53 9.38
CA PHE A 350 -0.72 -17.16 9.60
C PHE A 350 0.43 -16.21 9.96
N LEU A 351 1.22 -16.55 10.98
CA LEU A 351 2.30 -15.72 11.52
C LEU A 351 3.69 -16.20 11.07
N GLY A 352 3.78 -17.35 10.40
CA GLY A 352 5.04 -17.93 9.94
C GLY A 352 5.68 -18.90 10.93
N CYS A 353 6.91 -19.31 10.66
CA CYS A 353 7.66 -20.21 11.54
C CYS A 353 9.16 -19.93 11.45
N TYR A 354 9.90 -20.32 12.50
CA TYR A 354 11.30 -19.95 12.72
C TYR A 354 11.50 -18.44 12.88
N SER A 355 12.60 -18.03 13.52
CA SER A 355 12.88 -16.60 13.75
C SER A 355 12.92 -15.78 12.46
N TYR A 356 13.49 -16.31 11.39
CA TYR A 356 13.61 -15.65 10.08
C TYR A 356 12.32 -15.69 9.24
N GLY A 357 11.34 -16.53 9.60
CA GLY A 357 10.12 -16.73 8.82
C GLY A 357 8.86 -16.17 9.49
N LYS A 358 8.97 -15.61 10.70
CA LYS A 358 7.88 -14.88 11.36
C LYS A 358 7.54 -13.61 10.56
N ARG A 359 6.24 -13.31 10.46
CA ARG A 359 5.71 -12.15 9.74
C ARG A 359 4.43 -11.64 10.38
N LEU A 360 4.14 -10.36 10.15
CA LEU A 360 2.85 -9.75 10.45
C LEU A 360 1.98 -9.80 9.18
N PRO A 361 0.90 -10.59 9.14
CA PRO A 361 -0.04 -10.57 8.03
C PRO A 361 -0.81 -9.24 7.97
N ASP A 362 -1.22 -8.84 6.77
CA ASP A 362 -1.92 -7.56 6.49
C ASP A 362 -3.11 -7.29 7.40
N GLN A 363 -3.85 -8.34 7.77
CA GLN A 363 -4.98 -8.28 8.68
C GLN A 363 -4.60 -7.71 10.06
N LEU A 364 -3.37 -7.93 10.53
CA LEU A 364 -2.86 -7.36 11.78
C LEU A 364 -2.22 -5.98 11.59
N MET A 365 -1.71 -5.69 10.39
CA MET A 365 -1.05 -4.40 10.07
C MET A 365 -2.02 -3.22 9.98
N HIS A 366 -3.29 -3.49 9.70
CA HIS A 366 -4.32 -2.48 9.49
C HIS A 366 -5.38 -2.45 10.60
N LEU A 367 -5.10 -3.06 11.76
CA LEU A 367 -6.03 -3.03 12.88
C LEU A 367 -6.23 -1.60 13.42
N PRO A 368 -7.41 -1.30 14.01
CA PRO A 368 -7.62 -0.07 14.77
C PRO A 368 -6.51 0.15 15.79
N ALA A 369 -6.18 1.43 16.05
CA ALA A 369 -5.05 1.80 16.91
C ALA A 369 -5.06 1.10 18.29
N GLU A 370 -6.23 0.91 18.88
CA GLU A 370 -6.40 0.24 20.18
C GLU A 370 -5.94 -1.23 20.14
N LEU A 371 -6.28 -1.97 19.09
CA LEU A 371 -5.89 -3.38 18.93
C LEU A 371 -4.42 -3.51 18.53
N THR A 372 -3.95 -2.61 17.67
CA THR A 372 -2.52 -2.51 17.32
C THR A 372 -1.67 -2.26 18.57
N LEU A 373 -2.15 -1.45 19.52
CA LEU A 373 -1.45 -1.22 20.79
C LEU A 373 -1.32 -2.50 21.61
N GLU A 374 -2.37 -3.33 21.71
CA GLU A 374 -2.31 -4.60 22.45
C GLU A 374 -1.39 -5.62 21.75
N LEU A 375 -1.38 -5.66 20.41
CA LEU A 375 -0.43 -6.45 19.63
C LEU A 375 1.02 -6.05 19.94
N LEU A 376 1.31 -4.75 19.89
CA LEU A 376 2.63 -4.22 20.22
C LEU A 376 2.98 -4.48 21.69
N ARG A 377 2.04 -4.31 22.61
CA ARG A 377 2.24 -4.61 24.03
C ARG A 377 2.68 -6.06 24.24
N GLY A 378 2.05 -7.01 23.56
CA GLY A 378 2.47 -8.41 23.59
C GLY A 378 3.89 -8.59 23.05
N LEU A 379 4.20 -7.98 21.90
CA LEU A 379 5.52 -8.09 21.27
C LEU A 379 6.64 -7.49 22.12
N PHE A 380 6.45 -6.25 22.60
CA PHE A 380 7.40 -5.55 23.46
C PHE A 380 7.50 -6.16 24.86
N SER A 381 6.48 -6.86 25.35
CA SER A 381 6.64 -7.61 26.60
C SER A 381 7.61 -8.79 26.47
N ALA A 382 7.75 -9.38 25.28
CA ALA A 382 8.69 -10.47 25.02
C ALA A 382 10.11 -9.95 24.75
N ASP A 383 10.24 -9.11 23.72
CA ASP A 383 11.53 -8.69 23.18
C ASP A 383 11.89 -7.22 23.49
N GLY A 384 11.06 -6.50 24.24
CA GLY A 384 11.25 -5.09 24.53
C GLY A 384 12.29 -4.84 25.61
N TYR A 385 13.28 -4.02 25.28
CA TYR A 385 14.31 -3.51 26.20
C TYR A 385 13.98 -2.12 26.73
#